data_AF-A0A3P6RLS3-F1
#
_entry.id   AF-A0A3P6RLS3-F1
#
_cell.length_a   1.000
_cell.length_b   1.000
_cell.length_c   1.000
_cell.angle_alpha   90.00
_cell.angle_beta   90.00
_cell.angle_gamma   90.00
#
_symmetry.space_group_name_H-M   'P 1'
#
loop_
_entity.id
_entity.type
_entity.pdbx_description
1 polymer ?
#
loop_
_entity_poly.entity_id
_entity_poly.type
_entity_poly.pdbx_seq_one_letter_code
_entity_poly.pdbx_strand_id
1 'polypeptide(L)'
;MLRVINGKLALFLCFLQVHTIFACTFLNVGDFNATIIYEINPENEDSCLIACFEDPICKFVKYSENLCTLYKEGSELQAKDGKVFELKRQLITESCSREVLLEPVIEDNGEPESEEQPEQKPCRGWQDC
;
A
#
# COMPACT_ATOMS: atom_id res chain seq x y z
N MET A 1 -41.15 -38.70 2.10
CA MET A 1 -40.05 -38.86 3.08
C MET A 1 -39.15 -37.63 2.99
N LEU A 2 -39.26 -36.74 3.97
CA LEU A 2 -38.46 -35.51 4.08
C LEU A 2 -37.12 -35.88 4.75
N ARG A 3 -35.98 -35.68 4.08
CA ARG A 3 -34.66 -35.85 4.70
C ARG A 3 -34.28 -34.56 5.42
N VAL A 4 -34.22 -34.63 6.76
CA VAL A 4 -33.67 -33.59 7.63
C VAL A 4 -32.18 -33.47 7.33
N ILE A 5 -31.77 -32.34 6.76
CA ILE A 5 -30.36 -31.99 6.59
C ILE A 5 -29.92 -31.38 7.92
N ASN A 6 -29.12 -32.13 8.69
CA ASN A 6 -28.60 -31.71 9.99
C ASN A 6 -27.73 -30.45 9.83
N GLY A 7 -28.16 -29.33 10.42
CA GLY A 7 -27.55 -28.00 10.34
C GLY A 7 -26.14 -27.84 10.95
N LYS A 8 -25.46 -28.92 11.35
CA LYS A 8 -24.07 -28.88 11.82
C LYS A 8 -23.04 -29.04 10.70
N LEU A 9 -23.41 -29.63 9.56
CA LEU A 9 -22.46 -29.86 8.46
C LEU A 9 -22.32 -28.64 7.53
N ALA A 10 -23.31 -27.75 7.50
CA ALA A 10 -23.26 -26.53 6.70
C ALA A 10 -22.30 -25.46 7.28
N LEU A 11 -22.02 -25.49 8.59
CA LEU A 11 -21.18 -24.48 9.23
C LEU A 11 -19.67 -24.68 9.00
N PHE A 12 -19.26 -25.90 8.61
CA PHE A 12 -17.84 -26.24 8.41
C PHE A 12 -17.31 -25.89 7.01
N LEU A 13 -18.19 -25.61 6.04
CA LEU A 13 -17.79 -25.26 4.67
C LEU A 13 -17.51 -23.76 4.48
N CYS A 14 -17.76 -22.91 5.48
CA CYS A 14 -17.51 -21.47 5.37
C CYS A 14 -16.06 -21.03 5.65
N PHE A 15 -15.17 -21.90 6.14
CA PHE A 15 -13.81 -21.52 6.55
C PHE A 15 -12.71 -21.79 5.51
N LEU A 16 -13.05 -22.35 4.34
CA LEU A 16 -12.07 -22.71 3.29
C LEU A 16 -11.91 -21.67 2.18
N GLN A 17 -12.59 -20.51 2.25
CA GLN A 17 -12.33 -19.42 1.31
C GLN A 17 -11.20 -18.54 1.83
N VAL A 18 -9.97 -19.05 1.75
CA VAL A 18 -8.80 -18.20 1.89
C VAL A 18 -8.68 -17.41 0.59
N HIS A 19 -9.27 -16.22 0.58
CA HIS A 19 -9.15 -15.31 -0.56
C HIS A 19 -7.69 -14.86 -0.62
N THR A 20 -7.04 -15.07 -1.76
CA THR A 20 -5.74 -14.47 -2.06
C THR A 20 -5.87 -12.96 -1.92
N ILE A 21 -5.21 -12.37 -0.93
CA ILE A 21 -5.19 -10.92 -0.78
C ILE A 21 -4.09 -10.40 -1.71
N PHE A 22 -4.39 -9.42 -2.54
CA PHE A 22 -3.34 -8.72 -3.29
C PHE A 22 -2.77 -7.60 -2.43
N ALA A 23 -1.50 -7.69 -2.06
CA ALA A 23 -0.78 -6.54 -1.54
C ALA A 23 -0.31 -5.72 -2.73
N CYS A 24 -0.48 -4.40 -2.66
CA CYS A 24 0.09 -3.49 -3.62
C CYS A 24 1.05 -2.55 -2.93
N THR A 25 2.17 -2.27 -3.59
CA THR A 25 3.16 -1.30 -3.11
C THR A 25 3.55 -0.39 -4.25
N PHE A 26 3.58 0.92 -3.97
CA PHE A 26 4.08 1.93 -4.89
C PHE A 26 5.54 2.21 -4.57
N LEU A 27 6.41 2.12 -5.58
CA LEU A 27 7.84 2.38 -5.46
C LEU A 27 8.20 3.58 -6.32
N ASN A 28 8.92 4.56 -5.75
CA ASN A 28 9.43 5.68 -6.53
C ASN A 28 10.48 5.20 -7.54
N VAL A 29 10.35 5.58 -8.80
CA VAL A 29 11.26 5.14 -9.88
C VAL A 29 11.91 6.31 -10.61
N GLY A 30 12.98 6.00 -11.33
CA GLY A 30 13.68 6.89 -12.25
C GLY A 30 12.93 7.03 -13.57
N ASP A 31 13.69 7.28 -14.64
CA ASP A 31 13.22 7.06 -16.01
C ASP A 31 12.78 5.59 -16.16
N PHE A 32 11.77 5.35 -16.99
CA PHE A 32 11.11 4.05 -17.07
C PHE A 32 10.58 3.80 -18.48
N ASN A 33 10.44 2.53 -18.85
CA ASN A 33 9.86 2.14 -20.13
C ASN A 33 8.39 1.77 -19.93
N ALA A 34 7.49 2.51 -20.57
CA ALA A 34 6.06 2.31 -20.41
C ALA A 34 5.26 2.98 -21.54
N THR A 35 4.04 2.52 -21.75
CA THR A 35 3.10 3.10 -22.73
C THR A 35 1.94 3.74 -21.98
N ILE A 36 1.55 4.95 -22.39
CA ILE A 36 0.41 5.68 -21.81
C ILE A 36 -0.88 4.87 -22.00
N ILE A 37 -1.69 4.80 -20.94
CA ILE A 37 -3.05 4.27 -20.99
C ILE A 37 -4.00 5.45 -21.21
N TYR A 38 -4.02 6.39 -20.26
CA TYR A 38 -4.81 7.64 -20.31
C TYR A 38 -4.30 8.65 -19.27
N GLU A 39 -4.85 9.84 -19.31
CA GLU A 39 -4.58 10.94 -18.38
C GLU A 39 -5.86 11.40 -17.66
N ILE A 40 -5.72 11.81 -16.41
CA ILE A 40 -6.79 12.37 -15.59
C ILE A 40 -6.29 13.61 -14.83
N ASN A 41 -7.21 14.49 -14.41
CA ASN A 41 -6.95 15.63 -13.55
C ASN A 41 -7.56 15.37 -12.17
N PRO A 42 -6.85 14.66 -11.27
CA PRO A 42 -7.38 14.33 -9.96
C PRO A 42 -7.27 15.53 -9.02
N GLU A 43 -7.98 15.46 -7.89
CA GLU A 43 -7.91 16.48 -6.83
C GLU A 43 -6.50 16.54 -6.19
N ASN A 44 -5.82 15.39 -6.10
CA ASN A 44 -4.52 15.25 -5.45
C ASN A 44 -3.77 14.01 -5.96
N GLU A 45 -2.53 13.86 -5.49
CA GLU A 45 -1.65 12.72 -5.79
C GLU A 45 -2.25 11.38 -5.33
N ASP A 46 -2.88 11.33 -4.16
CA ASP A 46 -3.45 10.08 -3.63
C ASP A 46 -4.54 9.54 -4.55
N SER A 47 -5.39 10.43 -5.09
CA SER A 47 -6.42 10.08 -6.07
C SER A 47 -5.81 9.56 -7.37
N CYS A 48 -4.64 10.04 -7.77
CA CYS A 48 -3.87 9.53 -8.91
C CYS A 48 -3.37 8.10 -8.65
N LEU A 49 -2.83 7.85 -7.45
CA LEU A 49 -2.36 6.52 -7.05
C LEU A 49 -3.53 5.51 -6.97
N ILE A 50 -4.68 5.93 -6.40
CA ILE A 50 -5.89 5.11 -6.33
C ILE A 50 -6.37 4.72 -7.73
N ALA A 51 -6.39 5.65 -8.69
CA ALA A 51 -6.78 5.35 -10.06
C ALA A 51 -5.89 4.26 -10.68
N CYS A 52 -4.58 4.30 -10.45
CA CYS A 52 -3.67 3.25 -10.92
C CYS A 52 -3.86 1.93 -10.17
N PHE A 53 -4.16 1.97 -8.87
CA PHE A 53 -4.45 0.77 -8.09
C PHE A 53 -5.70 0.04 -8.62
N GLU A 54 -6.75 0.78 -8.97
CA GLU A 54 -8.02 0.26 -9.48
C GLU A 54 -7.92 -0.22 -10.94
N ASP A 55 -7.08 0.41 -11.77
CA ASP A 55 -6.87 -0.04 -13.15
C ASP A 55 -5.95 -1.29 -13.20
N PRO A 56 -6.47 -2.47 -13.60
CA PRO A 56 -5.72 -3.72 -13.56
C PRO A 56 -4.52 -3.77 -14.51
N ILE A 57 -4.49 -2.93 -15.55
CA ILE A 57 -3.37 -2.87 -16.51
C ILE A 57 -2.38 -1.76 -16.16
N CYS A 58 -2.69 -0.90 -15.19
CA CYS A 58 -1.75 0.12 -14.73
C CYS A 58 -0.55 -0.51 -14.02
N LYS A 59 0.62 -0.06 -14.44
CA LYS A 59 1.94 -0.50 -13.97
C LYS A 59 2.76 0.65 -13.42
N PHE A 60 2.67 1.83 -14.03
CA PHE A 60 3.31 3.05 -13.55
C PHE A 60 2.32 4.20 -13.53
N VAL A 61 2.57 5.15 -12.65
CA VAL A 61 1.77 6.37 -12.52
C VAL A 61 2.69 7.56 -12.34
N LYS A 62 2.40 8.65 -13.04
CA LYS A 62 3.11 9.93 -12.95
C LYS A 62 2.15 11.03 -12.53
N TYR A 63 2.51 11.75 -11.49
CA TYR A 63 1.80 12.94 -11.04
C TYR A 63 2.69 14.18 -11.18
N SER A 64 2.27 15.13 -12.01
CA SER A 64 2.97 16.39 -12.26
C SER A 64 1.96 17.50 -12.57
N GLU A 65 2.09 18.66 -11.94
CA GLU A 65 1.26 19.86 -12.22
C GLU A 65 -0.27 19.60 -12.22
N ASN A 66 -0.77 18.76 -11.30
CA ASN A 66 -2.17 18.33 -11.23
C ASN A 66 -2.68 17.51 -12.44
N LEU A 67 -1.75 17.01 -13.25
CA LEU A 67 -2.00 16.00 -14.27
C LEU A 67 -1.48 14.64 -13.78
N CYS A 68 -2.31 13.63 -13.96
CA CYS A 68 -2.01 12.26 -13.62
C CYS A 68 -2.00 11.42 -14.89
N THR A 69 -0.85 10.85 -15.24
CA THR A 69 -0.71 9.97 -16.40
C THR A 69 -0.51 8.54 -15.91
N LEU A 70 -1.39 7.64 -16.34
CA LEU A 70 -1.30 6.21 -16.04
C LEU A 70 -0.64 5.49 -17.21
N TYR A 71 0.24 4.54 -16.90
CA TYR A 71 0.98 3.78 -17.89
C TYR A 71 0.86 2.29 -17.62
N LYS A 72 0.85 1.52 -18.71
CA LYS A 72 1.05 0.08 -18.71
C LYS A 72 2.49 -0.23 -19.10
N GLU A 73 2.87 -1.50 -18.93
CA GLU A 73 4.15 -1.98 -19.43
C GLU A 73 4.30 -1.73 -20.94
N GLY A 74 5.47 -1.27 -21.36
CA GLY A 74 5.76 -0.82 -22.71
C GLY A 74 7.25 -0.61 -22.94
N SER A 75 7.64 -0.23 -24.16
CA SER A 75 9.04 -0.06 -24.57
C SER A 75 9.44 1.40 -24.83
N GLU A 76 8.51 2.34 -24.66
CA GLU A 76 8.76 3.77 -24.85
C GLU A 76 9.42 4.35 -23.60
N LEU A 77 10.57 4.99 -23.78
CA LEU A 77 11.28 5.65 -22.70
C LEU A 77 10.50 6.89 -22.24
N GLN A 78 10.12 6.91 -20.97
CA GLN A 78 9.49 8.02 -20.28
C GLN A 78 10.50 8.67 -19.33
N ALA A 79 10.58 9.99 -19.38
CA ALA A 79 11.41 10.75 -18.46
C ALA A 79 10.76 10.81 -17.07
N LYS A 80 11.59 10.91 -16.02
CA LYS A 80 11.14 11.23 -14.67
C LYS A 80 10.89 12.73 -14.52
N ASP A 81 9.75 13.20 -14.99
CA ASP A 81 9.24 14.54 -14.73
C ASP A 81 8.11 14.49 -13.68
N GLY A 82 8.34 15.10 -12.51
CA GLY A 82 7.39 15.03 -11.38
C GLY A 82 7.55 13.76 -10.53
N LYS A 83 6.45 13.29 -9.93
CA LYS A 83 6.44 12.12 -9.04
C LYS A 83 5.99 10.88 -9.80
N VAL A 84 6.91 9.94 -9.98
CA VAL A 84 6.66 8.67 -10.70
C VAL A 84 6.72 7.50 -9.74
N PHE A 85 5.73 6.63 -9.82
CA PHE A 85 5.66 5.40 -9.02
C PHE A 85 5.39 4.17 -9.90
N GLU A 86 6.07 3.07 -9.60
CA GLU A 86 5.72 1.75 -10.11
C GLU A 86 4.79 1.04 -9.12
N LEU A 87 3.69 0.49 -9.62
CA LEU A 87 2.80 -0.39 -8.88
C LEU A 87 3.30 -1.84 -8.95
N LYS A 88 3.74 -2.36 -7.81
CA LYS A 88 4.03 -3.78 -7.62
C LYS A 88 2.80 -4.46 -7.03
N ARG A 89 2.08 -5.22 -7.85
CA ARG A 89 0.99 -6.10 -7.41
C ARG A 89 1.62 -7.41 -6.96
N GLN A 90 1.65 -7.67 -5.66
CA GLN A 90 2.10 -8.95 -5.08
C GLN A 90 0.88 -9.81 -4.76
N LEU A 91 0.92 -11.05 -5.23
CA LEU A 91 0.01 -12.10 -4.75
C LEU A 91 0.46 -12.46 -3.33
N ILE A 92 -0.30 -12.07 -2.31
CA ILE A 92 -0.09 -12.60 -0.96
C ILE A 92 -0.67 -14.01 -0.98
N THR A 93 0.19 -14.98 -1.24
CA THR A 93 -0.09 -16.37 -0.90
C THR A 93 0.08 -16.54 0.60
N GLU A 94 -0.60 -17.52 1.21
CA GLU A 94 -0.67 -17.77 2.66
C GLU A 94 0.70 -17.83 3.39
N SER A 95 1.82 -17.88 2.65
CA SER A 95 3.18 -17.95 3.19
C SER A 95 3.83 -16.61 3.57
N CYS A 96 3.16 -15.46 3.41
CA CYS A 96 3.67 -14.20 3.97
C CYS A 96 3.49 -14.21 5.50
N SER A 97 4.48 -14.77 6.22
CA SER A 97 4.53 -14.69 7.69
C SER A 97 4.63 -13.22 8.09
N ARG A 98 3.53 -12.66 8.61
CA ARG A 98 3.54 -11.35 9.28
C ARG A 98 4.22 -11.53 10.64
N GLU A 99 5.55 -11.49 10.66
CA GLU A 99 6.30 -11.44 11.91
C GLU A 99 6.65 -9.99 12.23
N VAL A 100 6.08 -9.47 13.32
CA VAL A 100 6.54 -8.24 13.96
C VAL A 100 7.57 -8.68 15.01
N LEU A 101 8.85 -8.53 14.69
CA LEU A 101 9.92 -8.66 15.68
C LEU A 101 9.86 -7.46 16.61
N LEU A 102 9.24 -7.64 17.78
CA LEU A 102 9.40 -6.72 18.89
C LEU A 102 10.73 -7.06 19.57
N GLU A 103 11.72 -6.19 19.41
CA GLU A 103 12.93 -6.28 20.21
C GLU A 103 12.56 -6.12 21.70
N PRO A 104 13.08 -6.96 22.60
CA PRO A 104 12.78 -6.85 24.01
C PRO A 104 13.35 -5.54 24.55
N VAL A 105 12.49 -4.74 25.18
CA VAL A 105 12.89 -3.56 25.95
C VAL A 105 13.73 -4.04 27.13
N ILE A 106 15.02 -3.69 27.13
CA ILE A 106 15.89 -3.89 28.27
C ILE A 106 15.50 -2.83 29.31
N GLU A 107 14.80 -3.24 30.36
CA GLU A 107 14.63 -2.40 31.56
C GLU A 107 15.96 -2.37 32.31
N ASP A 108 16.76 -1.31 32.08
CA ASP A 108 17.88 -1.00 32.95
C ASP A 108 17.44 0.04 33.98
N ASN A 109 17.41 -0.38 35.25
CA ASN A 109 17.03 0.46 36.39
C ASN A 109 18.29 1.13 36.96
N GLY A 110 18.46 2.46 36.78
CA GLY A 110 19.41 3.24 37.59
C GLY A 110 19.82 4.62 37.05
N GLU A 111 19.19 5.67 37.57
CA GLU A 111 19.36 7.14 37.40
C GLU A 111 20.42 7.73 38.40
N PRO A 112 20.85 9.04 38.44
CA PRO A 112 20.59 10.28 37.63
C PRO A 112 21.82 11.12 37.17
N GLU A 113 21.48 12.22 36.47
CA GLU A 113 22.14 13.55 36.30
C GLU A 113 22.56 13.84 34.85
N SER A 114 22.26 14.97 34.19
CA SER A 114 21.38 16.15 34.40
C SER A 114 21.47 16.99 33.10
N GLU A 115 20.41 17.75 32.75
CA GLU A 115 20.35 18.83 31.73
C GLU A 115 20.46 18.38 30.25
N GLU A 116 19.69 18.83 29.24
CA GLU A 116 19.00 20.09 28.98
C GLU A 116 17.88 19.86 27.92
N GLN A 117 16.78 20.61 27.99
CA GLN A 117 15.58 20.49 27.14
C GLN A 117 15.77 21.20 25.78
N PRO A 118 15.16 20.71 24.68
CA PRO A 118 14.19 21.59 24.05
C PRO A 118 12.83 20.91 23.87
N GLU A 119 11.81 21.68 24.21
CA GLU A 119 10.41 21.30 24.27
C GLU A 119 9.89 21.06 22.83
N GLN A 120 9.75 19.80 22.42
CA GLN A 120 8.99 19.42 21.23
C GLN A 120 7.60 18.99 21.65
N LYS A 121 6.60 19.82 21.33
CA LYS A 121 5.19 19.49 21.50
C LYS A 121 4.82 18.25 20.67
N PRO A 122 4.11 17.26 21.24
CA PRO A 122 3.57 16.16 20.47
C PRO A 122 2.33 16.61 19.69
N CYS A 123 2.33 16.44 18.36
CA CYS A 123 1.10 16.52 17.58
C CYS A 123 0.20 15.32 17.95
N ARG A 124 -0.99 15.59 18.50
CA ARG A 124 -2.06 14.61 18.67
C ARG A 124 -3.07 14.79 17.53
N GLY A 125 -3.10 13.85 16.60
CA GLY A 125 -4.19 13.74 15.63
C GLY A 125 -3.96 14.47 14.30
N TRP A 126 -4.66 13.97 13.28
CA TRP A 126 -4.63 14.45 11.91
C TRP A 126 -5.44 15.74 11.78
N GLN A 127 -4.91 16.88 12.24
CA GLN A 127 -5.49 18.16 11.81
C GLN A 127 -4.60 19.39 11.88
N ASP A 128 -3.38 19.37 12.45
CA ASP A 128 -2.54 20.58 12.47
C ASP A 128 -1.03 20.23 12.40
N CYS A 129 -0.46 20.41 11.20
CA CYS A 129 0.95 20.75 10.94
C CYS A 129 0.96 21.95 9.99
#